data_AF-A0A6A0AHW4-F1
#
_entry.id   AF-A0A6A0AHW4-F1
#
_cell.length_a   1.000
_cell.length_b   1.000
_cell.length_c   1.000
_cell.angle_alpha   90.00
_cell.angle_beta   90.00
_cell.angle_gamma   90.00
#
_symmetry.space_group_name_H-M   'P 1'
#
loop_
_entity.id
_entity.type
_entity.pdbx_description
1 polymer ?
#
loop_
_entity_poly.entity_id
_entity_poly.type
_entity_poly.pdbx_seq_one_letter_code
_entity_poly.pdbx_strand_id
1 'polypeptide(L)' 'MGECLRDLLSFAARLLVRGGRLVFFMPSTPDTYSAQELPSHPALRLLHNSEQLLTSRYSRRLITMEK' A
#
# COMPACT_ATOMS: atom_id res chain seq x y z
N MET A 1 1.45 -9.12 8.04
CA MET A 1 0.35 -8.32 7.43
C MET A 1 -0.91 -8.47 8.27
N GLY A 2 -1.48 -7.36 8.75
CA GLY A 2 -2.73 -7.37 9.51
C GLY A 2 -3.94 -7.79 8.66
N GLU A 3 -4.96 -8.35 9.29
CA GLU A 3 -6.15 -8.92 8.64
C GLU A 3 -6.86 -7.88 7.75
N CYS A 4 -7.09 -6.67 8.26
CA CYS A 4 -7.74 -5.59 7.49
C CYS A 4 -7.06 -5.26 6.16
N LEU A 5 -5.72 -5.27 6.11
CA LEU A 5 -4.98 -4.98 4.89
C LEU A 5 -5.10 -6.12 3.87
N ARG A 6 -5.13 -7.36 4.34
CA ARG A 6 -5.33 -8.54 3.49
C ARG A 6 -6.72 -8.53 2.85
N ASP A 7 -7.74 -8.18 3.63
CA ASP A 7 -9.11 -8.07 3.14
C ASP A 7 -9.24 -6.92 2.14
N LEU A 8 -8.62 -5.77 2.40
CA LEU A 8 -8.59 -4.64 1.47
C LEU A 8 -8.02 -5.04 0.10
N LEU A 9 -6.86 -5.72 0.07
CA LEU A 9 -6.25 -6.18 -1.17
C LEU A 9 -7.13 -7.19 -1.90
N SER A 10 -7.73 -8.13 -1.16
CA SER A 10 -8.61 -9.16 -1.72
C SER A 10 -9.88 -8.54 -2.32
N PHE A 11 -10.48 -7.55 -1.65
CA PHE A 11 -11.63 -6.82 -2.16
C PHE A 11 -11.26 -5.96 -3.37
N ALA A 12 -10.14 -5.24 -3.35
CA ALA A 12 -9.68 -4.46 -4.50
C ALA A 12 -9.43 -5.36 -5.71
N ALA A 13 -8.75 -6.49 -5.53
CA ALA A 13 -8.52 -7.47 -6.59
C ALA A 13 -9.82 -8.05 -7.16
N ARG A 14 -10.88 -8.18 -6.37
CA ARG A 14 -12.19 -8.67 -6.84
C ARG A 14 -13.02 -7.58 -7.51
N LEU A 15 -13.07 -6.39 -6.92
CA LEU A 15 -14.07 -5.36 -7.22
C LEU A 15 -13.59 -4.27 -8.19
N LEU A 16 -12.27 -4.02 -8.30
CA LEU A 16 -11.77 -3.07 -9.28
C LEU A 16 -11.99 -3.60 -10.71
N VAL A 17 -12.19 -2.70 -11.66
CA VAL A 17 -12.05 -3.01 -13.08
C VAL A 17 -10.58 -3.19 -13.45
N ARG A 18 -10.27 -3.82 -14.60
CA ARG A 18 -8.88 -3.85 -15.12
C ARG A 18 -8.39 -2.42 -15.34
N GLY A 19 -7.17 -2.11 -14.89
CA GLY A 19 -6.61 -0.75 -14.85
C GLY A 19 -7.15 0.13 -13.72
N GLY A 20 -8.10 -0.37 -12.91
CA GLY A 20 -8.59 0.30 -11.72
C GLY A 20 -7.50 0.35 -10.64
N ARG A 21 -7.52 1.42 -9.82
CA ARG A 21 -6.44 1.67 -8.84
C ARG A 21 -6.94 1.62 -7.41
N LEU A 22 -6.17 0.93 -6.58
CA LEU A 22 -6.27 0.99 -5.12
C LEU A 22 -5.22 1.99 -4.61
N VAL A 23 -5.66 3.01 -3.85
CA VAL A 23 -4.77 4.01 -3.24
C VAL A 23 -5.06 4.12 -1.75
N PHE A 24 -4.04 3.98 -0.91
CA PHE A 24 -4.18 4.06 0.55
C PHE A 24 -2.89 4.51 1.23
N PHE A 25 -3.01 4.99 2.47
CA PHE A 25 -1.85 5.30 3.32
C PHE A 25 -1.47 4.11 4.19
N MET A 26 -0.19 3.77 4.20
CA MET A 26 0.42 2.83 5.13
C MET A 26 1.28 3.58 6.14
N PRO A 27 1.14 3.35 7.45
CA PRO A 27 2.02 3.95 8.45
C PRO A 27 3.46 3.48 8.24
N SER A 28 4.41 4.37 8.48
CA SER A 28 5.84 4.07 8.34
C SER A 28 6.66 4.95 9.30
N THR A 29 7.95 4.65 9.34
CA THR A 29 8.93 5.30 10.20
C THR A 29 10.13 5.63 9.31
N PRO A 30 10.60 6.89 9.30
CA PRO A 30 11.54 7.40 8.29
C PRO A 30 12.81 6.55 8.08
N ASP A 31 13.29 5.89 9.13
CA ASP A 31 14.58 5.19 9.13
C ASP A 31 14.48 3.65 9.21
N THR A 32 13.28 3.09 9.31
CA THR A 32 13.08 1.63 9.45
C THR A 32 12.21 1.03 8.36
N TYR A 33 11.86 1.81 7.33
CA TYR A 33 11.12 1.31 6.19
C TYR A 33 11.91 0.28 5.37
N SER A 34 11.29 -0.86 5.06
CA SER A 34 11.76 -1.81 4.06
C SER A 34 10.72 -2.03 2.97
N ALA A 35 11.14 -1.99 1.69
CA ALA A 35 10.24 -2.27 0.57
C ALA A 35 9.70 -3.71 0.56
N GLN A 36 10.35 -4.62 1.28
CA GLN A 36 9.91 -6.01 1.42
C GLN A 36 8.67 -6.12 2.32
N GLU A 37 8.38 -5.10 3.13
CA GLU A 37 7.20 -5.05 4.00
C GLU A 37 5.94 -4.57 3.27
N LEU A 38 6.09 -4.10 2.03
CA LEU A 38 4.96 -3.63 1.24
C LEU A 38 3.96 -4.78 0.99
N PRO A 39 2.65 -4.51 1.14
CA PRO A 39 1.64 -5.47 0.77
C PRO A 39 1.74 -5.85 -0.71
N SER A 40 1.61 -7.14 -0.99
CA SER A 40 1.57 -7.68 -2.34
C SER A 40 0.33 -8.55 -2.54
N HIS A 41 -0.16 -8.60 -3.78
CA HIS A 41 -1.27 -9.46 -4.17
C HIS A 41 -1.09 -9.83 -5.66
N PRO A 42 -1.31 -11.09 -6.09
CA PRO A 42 -1.03 -11.53 -7.46
C PRO A 42 -1.77 -10.75 -8.56
N ALA A 43 -2.96 -10.25 -8.23
CA ALA A 43 -3.80 -9.45 -9.13
C ALA A 43 -3.67 -7.93 -8.93
N LEU A 44 -2.69 -7.45 -8.17
CA LEU A 44 -2.45 -6.02 -7.96
C LEU A 44 -0.96 -5.70 -8.13
N ARG A 45 -0.64 -4.87 -9.13
CA ARG A 45 0.71 -4.39 -9.39
C ARG A 45 0.97 -3.08 -8.66
N LEU A 46 2.04 -3.02 -7.87
CA LEU A 46 2.50 -1.75 -7.27
C LEU A 46 2.95 -0.78 -8.36
N LEU A 47 2.37 0.42 -8.39
CA LEU A 47 2.76 1.51 -9.32
C LEU A 47 3.63 2.55 -8.63
N HIS A 48 3.17 3.01 -7.47
CA HIS A 48 3.80 4.12 -6.77
C HIS A 48 3.81 3.87 -5.27
N ASN A 49 4.86 4.38 -4.64
CA ASN A 49 5.08 4.34 -3.22
C ASN A 49 5.80 5.63 -2.82
N SER A 50 5.03 6.59 -2.32
CA SER A 50 5.55 7.93 -2.00
C SER A 50 5.53 8.14 -0.50
N GLU A 51 6.65 8.50 0.09
CA GLU A 51 6.72 8.82 1.51
C GLU A 51 6.30 10.27 1.78
N GLN A 52 5.57 10.45 2.88
CA GLN A 52 5.26 11.74 3.46
C GLN A 52 5.69 11.71 4.93
N LEU A 53 6.69 12.52 5.26
CA LEU A 53 7.07 12.81 6.64
C LEU A 53 5.95 13.61 7.31
N LEU A 54 5.51 13.17 8.48
CA LEU A 54 4.55 13.91 9.31
C LEU A 54 5.28 14.62 10.45
N THR A 55 6.21 13.91 11.08
CA THR A 55 7.14 14.43 12.09
C THR A 55 8.51 13.76 11.91
N SER A 56 9.48 14.07 12.77
CA SER A 56 10.77 13.35 12.79
C SER A 56 10.67 11.88 13.19
N ARG A 57 9.54 11.45 13.80
CA ARG A 57 9.33 10.08 14.28
C ARG A 57 8.30 9.29 13.48
N TYR A 58 7.44 9.98 12.74
CA TYR A 58 6.32 9.36 12.04
C TYR A 58 6.29 9.78 10.58
N SER A 59 6.20 8.79 9.69
CA SER A 59 5.88 9.00 8.29
C SER A 59 4.69 8.14 7.86
N ARG A 60 4.21 8.38 6.66
CA ARG A 60 3.23 7.53 5.99
C ARG A 60 3.61 7.38 4.54
N ARG A 61 3.25 6.26 3.93
CA ARG A 61 3.49 5.98 2.52
C ARG A 61 2.18 5.92 1.77
N LEU A 62 2.03 6.74 0.73
CA LEU A 62 0.93 6.65 -0.21
C LEU A 62 1.24 5.52 -1.19
N ILE A 63 0.52 4.42 -1.04
CA ILE A 63 0.65 3.23 -1.87
C ILE A 63 -0.39 3.30 -2.98
N THR A 64 0.05 3.12 -4.22
CA THR A 64 -0.83 3.00 -5.40
C THR A 64 -0.60 1.67 -6.06
N MET A 65 -1.66 0.86 -6.18
CA MET A 65 -1.65 -0.42 -6.87
C MET A 65 -2.71 -0.41 -7.99
N GLU A 66 -2.45 -1.17 -9.05
CA GLU A 66 -3.35 -1.31 -10.20
C GLU A 66 -3.73 -2.77 -10.40
N LYS A 67 -5.02 -3.02 -10.68
CA LYS A 67 -5.53 -4.34 -11.02
C LYS A 67 -5.32 -4.70 -12.49
#